data_AF-A0A519VHI3-F1
#
_entry.id   AF-A0A519VHI3-F1
#
_cell.length_a   1.000
_cell.length_b   1.000
_cell.length_c   1.000
_cell.angle_alpha   90.00
_cell.angle_beta   90.00
_cell.angle_gamma   90.00
#
_symmetry.space_group_name_H-M   'P 1'
#
loop_
_entity.id
_entity.type
_entity.pdbx_description
1 polymer ?
#
loop_
_entity_poly.entity_id
_entity_poly.type
_entity_poly.pdbx_seq_one_letter_code
_entity_poly.pdbx_strand_id
1 'polypeptide(L)'
;MLKQLQAYNTVGLFIFYCFFLAAITYLMQSLLLTDNVLYNSYAEQLSYDSIEEMIDGQTKWAWIAYSILPLIYALKFFLVACCLLAGSMFFDLKLKFNEAFKIALLADVVFIIPMLIKVFWFLIVQEEYVLQDIQLFSPLSIISIFDANTLGLLWFYPLQTLNVFELLYIFSLAFWVYQFGAKSFEKGLNLVLSSYVPALFIWVVLVMFVTLN
;
A
#
# COMPACT_ATOMS: atom_id res chain seq x y z
N MET A 1 -7.45 -15.98 -19.74
CA MET A 1 -7.45 -15.11 -18.56
C MET A 1 -6.51 -13.90 -18.69
N LEU A 2 -5.18 -14.06 -18.79
CA LEU A 2 -4.23 -12.91 -18.84
C LEU A 2 -4.46 -11.93 -20.02
N LYS A 3 -4.67 -12.44 -21.24
CA LYS A 3 -5.02 -11.61 -22.41
C LYS A 3 -6.35 -10.86 -22.26
N GLN A 4 -7.27 -11.38 -21.45
CA GLN A 4 -8.56 -10.70 -21.18
C GLN A 4 -8.36 -9.50 -20.24
N LEU A 5 -7.48 -9.62 -19.22
CA LEU A 5 -7.12 -8.49 -18.35
C LEU A 5 -6.49 -7.32 -19.13
N GLN A 6 -5.71 -7.62 -20.16
CA GLN A 6 -5.16 -6.60 -21.04
C GLN A 6 -6.24 -5.88 -21.87
N ALA A 7 -7.27 -6.62 -22.30
CA ALA A 7 -8.34 -6.10 -23.14
C ALA A 7 -9.36 -5.21 -22.38
N TYR A 8 -9.49 -5.35 -21.06
CA TYR A 8 -10.38 -4.50 -20.28
C TYR A 8 -9.95 -3.03 -20.28
N ASN A 9 -10.93 -2.13 -20.19
CA ASN A 9 -10.68 -0.69 -20.06
C ASN A 9 -9.97 -0.40 -18.73
N THR A 10 -8.86 0.34 -18.78
CA THR A 10 -8.08 0.77 -17.60
C THR A 10 -8.92 1.51 -16.57
N VAL A 11 -9.83 2.39 -17.01
CA VAL A 11 -10.72 3.15 -16.11
C VAL A 11 -11.66 2.19 -15.37
N GLY A 12 -12.23 1.21 -16.08
CA GLY A 12 -13.11 0.21 -15.46
C GLY A 12 -12.38 -0.66 -14.43
N LEU A 13 -11.15 -1.08 -14.75
CA LEU A 13 -10.31 -1.82 -13.80
C LEU A 13 -9.96 -0.97 -12.58
N PHE A 14 -9.66 0.32 -12.77
CA PHE A 14 -9.33 1.22 -11.68
C PHE A 14 -10.52 1.46 -10.75
N ILE A 15 -11.72 1.70 -11.30
CA ILE A 15 -12.95 1.84 -10.51
C ILE A 15 -13.22 0.56 -9.71
N PHE A 16 -13.12 -0.61 -10.34
CA PHE A 16 -13.30 -1.88 -9.66
C PHE A 16 -12.29 -2.07 -8.53
N TYR A 17 -11.02 -1.74 -8.77
CA TYR A 17 -9.96 -1.83 -7.78
C TYR A 17 -10.20 -0.89 -6.59
N CYS A 18 -10.60 0.37 -6.83
CA CYS A 18 -10.94 1.31 -5.76
C CYS A 18 -12.15 0.85 -4.94
N PHE A 19 -13.19 0.31 -5.60
CA PHE A 19 -14.34 -0.24 -4.89
C PHE A 19 -13.95 -1.42 -4.02
N PHE A 20 -13.14 -2.34 -4.57
CA PHE A 20 -12.67 -3.51 -3.84
C PHE A 20 -11.80 -3.12 -2.64
N LEU A 21 -10.90 -2.15 -2.79
CA LEU A 21 -10.12 -1.62 -1.69
C LEU A 21 -10.98 -0.92 -0.63
N ALA A 22 -11.95 -0.11 -1.04
CA ALA A 22 -12.86 0.54 -0.09
C ALA A 22 -13.63 -0.49 0.74
N ALA A 23 -14.05 -1.60 0.13
CA ALA A 23 -14.67 -2.71 0.84
C ALA A 23 -13.71 -3.38 1.84
N ILE A 24 -12.45 -3.62 1.47
CA ILE A 24 -11.43 -4.15 2.39
C ILE A 24 -11.19 -3.17 3.55
N THR A 25 -11.01 -1.88 3.25
CA THR A 25 -10.80 -0.85 4.28
C THR A 25 -11.98 -0.76 5.24
N TYR A 26 -13.20 -0.84 4.72
CA TYR A 26 -14.40 -0.90 5.55
C TYR A 26 -14.42 -2.13 6.45
N LEU A 27 -14.11 -3.32 5.91
CA LEU A 27 -14.00 -4.54 6.71
C LEU A 27 -12.93 -4.40 7.80
N MET A 28 -11.75 -3.89 7.46
CA MET A 28 -10.67 -3.62 8.43
C MET A 28 -11.13 -2.67 9.54
N GLN A 29 -11.79 -1.57 9.20
CA GLN A 29 -12.29 -0.62 10.18
C GLN A 29 -13.34 -1.27 11.10
N SER A 30 -14.31 -1.98 10.53
CA SER A 30 -15.39 -2.62 11.29
C SER A 30 -14.92 -3.78 12.19
N LEU A 31 -13.88 -4.51 11.78
CA LEU A 31 -13.40 -5.70 12.48
C LEU A 31 -12.27 -5.40 13.47
N LEU A 32 -11.41 -4.44 13.17
CA LEU A 32 -10.20 -4.16 13.96
C LEU A 32 -10.28 -2.86 14.78
N LEU A 33 -10.99 -1.84 14.29
CA LEU A 33 -11.07 -0.53 14.94
C LEU A 33 -12.40 -0.39 15.70
N THR A 34 -12.64 -1.31 16.63
CA THR A 34 -13.83 -1.25 17.50
C THR A 34 -13.69 -0.18 18.56
N ASP A 35 -14.82 0.32 19.07
CA ASP A 35 -14.84 1.34 20.13
C ASP A 35 -14.00 0.89 21.33
N ASN A 36 -14.11 -0.39 21.73
CA ASN A 36 -13.32 -0.95 22.83
C ASN A 36 -11.80 -0.81 22.59
N VAL A 37 -11.33 -1.08 21.36
CA VAL A 37 -9.91 -0.92 21.01
C VAL A 37 -9.51 0.55 21.09
N LEU A 38 -10.35 1.47 20.62
CA LEU A 38 -10.09 2.91 20.71
C LEU A 38 -10.05 3.38 22.17
N TYR A 39 -11.03 2.99 22.99
CA TYR A 39 -11.04 3.29 24.42
C TYR A 39 -9.79 2.75 25.12
N ASN A 40 -9.45 1.48 24.93
CA ASN A 40 -8.25 0.89 25.54
C ASN A 40 -6.96 1.58 25.10
N SER A 41 -6.91 2.11 23.87
CA SER A 41 -5.74 2.81 23.33
C SER A 41 -5.54 4.20 23.93
N TYR A 42 -6.62 4.88 24.29
CA TYR A 42 -6.60 6.29 24.69
C TYR A 42 -7.00 6.54 26.13
N ALA A 43 -7.51 5.55 26.86
CA ALA A 43 -7.99 5.70 28.24
C ALA A 43 -6.94 6.23 29.22
N GLU A 44 -5.66 5.99 28.96
CA GLU A 44 -4.56 6.51 29.79
C GLU A 44 -4.21 7.98 29.47
N GLN A 45 -4.63 8.49 28.30
CA GLN A 45 -4.23 9.79 27.77
C GLN A 45 -5.37 10.82 27.74
N LEU A 46 -6.62 10.36 27.63
CA LEU A 46 -7.80 11.19 27.43
C LEU A 46 -8.92 10.82 28.42
N SER A 47 -9.80 11.77 28.71
CA SER A 47 -11.03 11.48 29.46
C SER A 47 -12.02 10.69 28.62
N TYR A 48 -12.93 9.98 29.29
CA TYR A 48 -13.97 9.20 28.62
C TYR A 48 -14.78 10.05 27.62
N ASP A 49 -15.26 11.22 28.06
CA ASP A 49 -16.07 12.13 27.22
C ASP A 49 -15.30 12.59 25.97
N SER A 50 -13.98 12.85 26.09
CA SER A 50 -13.15 13.25 24.96
C SER A 50 -12.93 12.10 23.96
N ILE A 51 -12.85 10.86 24.45
CA ILE A 51 -12.75 9.68 23.58
C ILE A 51 -14.06 9.48 22.82
N GLU A 52 -15.21 9.62 23.50
CA GLU A 52 -16.54 9.49 22.90
C GLU A 52 -16.76 10.54 21.79
N GLU A 53 -16.44 11.81 22.06
CA GLU A 53 -16.49 12.87 21.05
C GLU A 53 -15.57 12.60 19.85
N MET A 54 -14.40 11.98 20.06
CA MET A 54 -13.48 11.61 18.99
C MET A 54 -14.05 10.47 18.12
N ILE A 55 -14.64 9.45 18.74
CA ILE A 55 -15.27 8.31 18.04
C ILE A 55 -16.44 8.80 17.19
N ASP A 56 -17.30 9.66 17.75
CA ASP A 56 -18.42 10.27 17.03
C ASP A 56 -17.95 11.14 15.85
N GLY A 57 -16.89 11.93 16.07
CA GLY A 57 -16.25 12.73 15.04
C GLY A 57 -15.70 11.87 13.90
N GLN A 58 -15.00 10.78 14.23
CA GLN A 58 -14.45 9.85 13.24
C GLN A 58 -15.58 9.22 12.40
N THR A 59 -16.64 8.77 13.04
CA THR A 59 -17.81 8.16 12.37
C THR A 59 -18.47 9.14 11.40
N LYS A 60 -18.63 10.39 11.82
CA LYS A 60 -19.25 11.46 11.00
C LYS A 60 -18.45 11.78 9.73
N TRP A 61 -17.12 11.74 9.79
CA TRP A 61 -16.25 12.11 8.67
C TRP A 61 -15.67 10.91 7.90
N ALA A 62 -16.00 9.68 8.30
CA ALA A 62 -15.49 8.45 7.69
C ALA A 62 -15.69 8.42 6.16
N TRP A 63 -16.83 8.92 5.66
CA TRP A 63 -17.15 8.98 4.22
C TRP A 63 -16.14 9.80 3.40
N ILE A 64 -15.47 10.81 4.00
CA ILE A 64 -14.42 11.58 3.32
C ILE A 64 -13.20 10.70 3.07
N ALA A 65 -12.81 9.86 4.04
CA ALA A 65 -11.69 8.94 3.88
C ALA A 65 -11.93 7.96 2.72
N TYR A 66 -13.17 7.48 2.54
CA TYR A 66 -13.53 6.64 1.39
C TYR A 66 -13.54 7.41 0.07
N SER A 67 -13.93 8.69 0.10
CA SER A 67 -13.99 9.55 -1.11
C SER A 67 -12.61 10.00 -1.60
N ILE A 68 -11.64 10.15 -0.70
CA ILE A 68 -10.27 10.55 -1.04
C ILE A 68 -9.43 9.36 -1.52
N LEU A 69 -9.80 8.12 -1.17
CA LEU A 69 -9.07 6.90 -1.52
C LEU A 69 -8.79 6.79 -3.03
N PRO A 70 -9.75 6.99 -3.95
CA PRO A 70 -9.46 6.97 -5.39
C PRO A 70 -8.41 7.99 -5.82
N LEU A 71 -8.38 9.18 -5.22
CA LEU A 71 -7.41 10.21 -5.56
C LEU A 71 -5.99 9.80 -5.14
N ILE A 72 -5.85 9.23 -3.93
CA ILE A 72 -4.57 8.74 -3.41
C ILE A 72 -4.03 7.61 -4.30
N TYR A 73 -4.87 6.63 -4.66
CA TYR A 73 -4.45 5.53 -5.52
C TYR A 73 -4.20 5.96 -6.97
N ALA A 74 -4.96 6.93 -7.49
CA ALA A 74 -4.67 7.52 -8.79
C ALA A 74 -3.30 8.18 -8.81
N LEU A 75 -2.95 8.94 -7.77
CA LEU A 75 -1.62 9.55 -7.63
C LEU A 75 -0.53 8.47 -7.52
N LYS A 76 -0.73 7.44 -6.69
CA LYS A 76 0.19 6.30 -6.56
C LYS A 76 0.49 5.66 -7.91
N PHE A 77 -0.55 5.27 -8.65
CA PHE A 77 -0.37 4.62 -9.96
C PHE A 77 0.16 5.57 -11.02
N PHE A 78 -0.17 6.85 -10.95
CA PHE A 78 0.44 7.88 -11.80
C PHE A 78 1.96 7.95 -11.58
N LEU A 79 2.43 7.99 -10.32
CA LEU A 79 3.86 8.05 -10.02
C LEU A 79 4.59 6.79 -10.51
N VAL A 80 4.05 5.60 -10.23
CA VAL A 80 4.63 4.34 -10.72
C VAL A 80 4.63 4.31 -12.26
N ALA A 81 3.54 4.74 -12.91
CA ALA A 81 3.47 4.80 -14.36
C ALA A 81 4.54 5.73 -14.95
N CYS A 82 4.78 6.89 -14.33
CA CYS A 82 5.85 7.81 -14.71
C CYS A 82 7.23 7.14 -14.60
N CYS A 83 7.50 6.39 -13.52
CA CYS A 83 8.72 5.61 -13.38
C CYS A 83 8.88 4.59 -14.52
N LEU A 84 7.85 3.79 -14.79
CA LEU A 84 7.89 2.77 -15.85
C LEU A 84 8.08 3.39 -17.24
N LEU A 85 7.44 4.54 -17.51
CA LEU A 85 7.63 5.27 -18.76
C LEU A 85 9.06 5.77 -18.91
N ALA A 86 9.62 6.37 -17.85
CA ALA A 86 11.02 6.81 -17.85
C ALA A 86 11.97 5.63 -18.10
N GLY A 87 11.75 4.49 -17.44
CA GLY A 87 12.49 3.25 -17.68
C GLY A 87 12.36 2.76 -19.11
N SER A 88 11.15 2.80 -19.69
CA SER A 88 10.90 2.32 -21.05
C SER A 88 11.73 3.03 -22.12
N MET A 89 12.08 4.30 -21.90
CA MET A 89 12.94 5.10 -22.79
C MET A 89 14.37 4.53 -22.90
N PHE A 90 14.87 3.88 -21.86
CA PHE A 90 16.23 3.31 -21.82
C PHE A 90 16.30 1.84 -22.29
N PHE A 91 15.16 1.16 -22.42
CA PHE A 91 15.11 -0.30 -22.66
C PHE A 91 14.47 -0.70 -24.00
N ASP A 92 14.38 0.23 -24.98
CA ASP A 92 13.81 0.01 -26.32
C ASP A 92 12.39 -0.59 -26.25
N LEU A 93 11.60 -0.17 -25.25
CA LEU A 93 10.22 -0.55 -25.05
C LEU A 93 9.32 0.67 -25.28
N LYS A 94 8.42 0.60 -26.26
CA LYS A 94 7.44 1.65 -26.51
C LYS A 94 6.20 1.43 -25.63
N LEU A 95 6.27 1.87 -24.38
CA LEU A 95 5.16 1.79 -23.44
C LEU A 95 4.32 3.07 -23.49
N LYS A 96 3.00 2.96 -23.63
CA LYS A 96 2.07 4.09 -23.53
C LYS A 96 1.71 4.36 -22.07
N PHE A 97 1.36 5.59 -21.71
CA PHE A 97 0.94 5.93 -20.34
C PHE A 97 -0.21 5.05 -19.83
N ASN A 98 -1.22 4.81 -20.67
CA ASN A 98 -2.35 3.94 -20.30
C ASN A 98 -1.93 2.50 -19.99
N GLU A 99 -0.89 1.99 -20.65
CA GLU A 99 -0.33 0.65 -20.39
C GLU A 99 0.48 0.67 -19.10
N ALA A 100 1.33 1.68 -18.89
CA ALA A 100 2.11 1.85 -17.66
C ALA A 100 1.20 1.98 -16.41
N PHE A 101 0.14 2.78 -16.50
CA PHE A 101 -0.85 2.91 -15.42
C PHE A 101 -1.57 1.59 -15.14
N LYS A 102 -1.97 0.87 -16.19
CA LYS A 102 -2.60 -0.45 -16.06
C LYS A 102 -1.64 -1.48 -15.46
N ILE A 103 -0.36 -1.46 -15.82
CA ILE A 103 0.68 -2.32 -15.24
C ILE A 103 0.79 -2.04 -13.73
N ALA A 104 0.90 -0.77 -13.32
CA ALA A 104 0.97 -0.38 -11.92
C ALA A 104 -0.26 -0.89 -11.14
N LEU A 105 -1.46 -0.66 -11.67
CA LEU A 105 -2.72 -1.14 -11.11
C LEU A 105 -2.76 -2.67 -10.93
N LEU A 106 -2.42 -3.42 -11.98
CA LEU A 106 -2.48 -4.88 -11.95
C LEU A 106 -1.42 -5.49 -11.02
N ALA A 107 -0.25 -4.85 -10.90
CA ALA A 107 0.79 -5.29 -9.99
C ALA A 107 0.41 -5.05 -8.52
N ASP A 108 -0.32 -3.96 -8.23
CA ASP A 108 -0.64 -3.52 -6.87
C ASP A 108 -1.53 -4.50 -6.09
N VAL A 109 -2.17 -5.44 -6.79
CA VAL A 109 -2.99 -6.51 -6.19
C VAL A 109 -2.19 -7.32 -5.15
N VAL A 110 -0.86 -7.38 -5.29
CA VAL A 110 0.04 -8.01 -4.31
C VAL A 110 -0.16 -7.44 -2.90
N PHE A 111 -0.41 -6.14 -2.76
CA PHE A 111 -0.56 -5.49 -1.46
C PHE A 111 -1.89 -5.77 -0.75
N ILE A 112 -2.85 -6.44 -1.41
CA ILE A 112 -4.05 -6.95 -0.72
C ILE A 112 -3.67 -8.06 0.28
N ILE A 113 -2.64 -8.86 -0.02
CA ILE A 113 -2.21 -9.98 0.82
C ILE A 113 -1.82 -9.53 2.24
N PRO A 114 -0.91 -8.56 2.46
CA PRO A 114 -0.58 -8.10 3.80
C PRO A 114 -1.77 -7.48 4.55
N MET A 115 -2.73 -6.85 3.84
CA MET A 115 -3.96 -6.34 4.48
C MET A 115 -4.79 -7.49 5.06
N LEU A 116 -4.97 -8.57 4.30
CA LEU A 116 -5.70 -9.75 4.76
C LEU A 116 -4.97 -10.47 5.91
N ILE A 117 -3.65 -10.56 5.85
CA ILE A 117 -2.84 -11.12 6.95
C ILE A 117 -3.02 -10.30 8.22
N LYS A 118 -3.02 -8.96 8.12
CA LYS A 118 -3.25 -8.07 9.27
C LYS A 118 -4.61 -8.34 9.90
N VAL A 119 -5.67 -8.45 9.10
CA VAL A 119 -7.02 -8.80 9.61
C VAL A 119 -7.02 -10.16 10.29
N PHE A 120 -6.48 -11.19 9.64
CA PHE A 120 -6.41 -12.53 10.21
C PHE A 120 -5.65 -12.57 11.55
N TRP A 121 -4.53 -11.86 11.62
CA TRP A 121 -3.68 -11.82 12.82
C TRP A 121 -4.42 -11.27 14.03
N PHE A 122 -5.05 -10.10 13.90
CA PHE A 122 -5.73 -9.44 15.01
C PHE A 122 -7.12 -10.02 15.33
N LEU A 123 -7.66 -10.89 14.48
CA LEU A 123 -8.91 -11.59 14.77
C LEU A 123 -8.72 -12.94 15.44
N ILE A 124 -7.58 -13.61 15.23
CA ILE A 124 -7.41 -15.03 15.60
C ILE A 124 -6.14 -15.26 16.43
N VAL A 125 -5.08 -14.48 16.21
CA VAL A 125 -3.78 -14.72 16.86
C VAL A 125 -3.58 -13.79 18.05
N GLN A 126 -3.89 -12.51 17.87
CA GLN A 126 -3.76 -11.48 18.89
C GLN A 126 -5.11 -10.77 19.04
N GLU A 127 -5.96 -11.28 19.92
CA GLU A 127 -7.30 -10.74 20.16
C GLU A 127 -7.28 -9.51 21.10
N GLU A 128 -6.26 -9.39 21.95
CA GLU A 128 -6.02 -8.23 22.80
C GLU A 128 -4.93 -7.35 22.18
N TYR A 129 -5.32 -6.15 21.75
CA TYR A 129 -4.43 -5.18 21.10
C TYR A 129 -4.95 -3.76 21.28
N VAL A 130 -4.04 -2.81 21.10
CA VAL A 130 -4.34 -1.39 20.99
C VAL A 130 -4.10 -0.89 19.56
N LEU A 131 -4.55 0.34 19.28
CA LEU A 131 -4.42 0.99 17.99
C LEU A 131 -2.95 1.05 17.51
N GLN A 132 -2.03 1.26 18.44
CA GLN A 132 -0.60 1.30 18.13
C GLN A 132 -0.11 -0.04 17.56
N ASP A 133 -0.59 -1.17 18.06
CA ASP A 133 -0.20 -2.49 17.55
C ASP A 133 -0.62 -2.66 16.09
N ILE A 134 -1.84 -2.23 15.74
CA ILE A 134 -2.34 -2.28 14.35
C ILE A 134 -1.50 -1.40 13.43
N GLN A 135 -1.12 -0.21 13.89
CA GLN A 135 -0.32 0.75 13.12
C GLN A 135 1.10 0.25 12.87
N LEU A 136 1.71 -0.37 13.88
CA LEU A 136 3.08 -0.88 13.79
C LEU A 136 3.17 -2.24 13.10
N PHE A 137 2.07 -3.01 13.06
CA PHE A 137 2.04 -4.32 12.42
C PHE A 137 2.28 -4.24 10.92
N SER A 138 3.43 -4.78 10.51
CA SER A 138 3.87 -4.89 9.12
C SER A 138 4.38 -6.31 8.88
N PRO A 139 3.53 -7.23 8.39
CA PRO A 139 3.88 -8.64 8.29
C PRO A 139 5.00 -8.86 7.25
N LEU A 140 5.92 -9.78 7.54
CA LEU A 140 7.04 -10.16 6.65
C LEU A 140 7.89 -8.96 6.18
N SER A 141 8.01 -7.95 7.03
CA SER A 141 8.89 -6.80 6.81
C SER A 141 10.11 -6.86 7.71
N ILE A 142 11.18 -6.15 7.35
CA ILE A 142 12.40 -6.16 8.16
C ILE A 142 12.13 -5.61 9.57
N ILE A 143 11.18 -4.68 9.72
CA ILE A 143 10.86 -4.10 11.02
C ILE A 143 10.40 -5.15 12.05
N SER A 144 9.80 -6.26 11.63
CA SER A 144 9.31 -7.28 12.56
C SER A 144 10.43 -8.05 13.30
N ILE A 145 11.69 -7.82 12.92
CA ILE A 145 12.88 -8.41 13.56
C ILE A 145 13.41 -7.50 14.68
N PHE A 146 13.03 -6.22 14.69
CA PHE A 146 13.49 -5.22 15.65
C PHE A 146 12.46 -5.01 16.75
N ASP A 147 12.94 -4.66 17.95
CA ASP A 147 12.07 -4.22 19.04
C ASP A 147 11.64 -2.77 18.80
N ALA A 148 10.33 -2.57 18.62
CA ALA A 148 9.71 -1.27 18.37
C ALA A 148 10.02 -0.24 19.46
N ASN A 149 10.27 -0.66 20.70
CA ASN A 149 10.59 0.25 21.82
C ASN A 149 12.00 0.84 21.75
N THR A 150 12.90 0.18 21.02
CA THR A 150 14.31 0.59 20.88
C THR A 150 14.59 1.29 19.56
N LEU A 151 13.67 1.16 18.60
CA LEU A 151 13.83 1.69 17.26
C LEU A 151 13.40 3.16 17.19
N GLY A 152 14.26 4.02 16.64
CA GLY A 152 13.90 5.42 16.42
C GLY A 152 12.80 5.57 15.35
N LEU A 153 11.90 6.54 15.52
CA LEU A 153 10.76 6.85 14.62
C LEU A 153 11.15 6.87 13.13
N LEU A 154 12.34 7.43 12.85
CA LEU A 154 12.97 7.50 11.53
C LEU A 154 13.05 6.18 10.77
N TRP A 155 13.29 5.08 11.49
CA TRP A 155 13.56 3.77 10.90
C TRP A 155 12.29 2.96 10.65
N PHE A 156 11.14 3.40 11.17
CA PHE A 156 9.89 2.66 10.98
C PHE A 156 9.53 2.56 9.50
N TYR A 157 9.47 3.69 8.80
CA TYR A 157 9.05 3.71 7.40
C TYR A 157 9.98 2.92 6.46
N PRO A 158 11.31 3.09 6.50
CA PRO A 158 12.23 2.30 5.67
C PRO A 158 12.14 0.80 5.94
N LEU A 159 12.12 0.39 7.22
CA LEU A 159 12.14 -1.02 7.59
C LEU A 159 10.78 -1.71 7.35
N GLN A 160 9.67 -0.97 7.39
CA GLN A 160 8.35 -1.45 6.95
C GLN A 160 8.29 -1.60 5.42
N THR A 161 8.84 -0.63 4.67
CA THR A 161 8.86 -0.64 3.20
C THR A 161 9.67 -1.83 2.67
N LEU A 162 10.77 -2.19 3.34
CA LEU A 162 11.53 -3.39 3.03
C LEU A 162 10.79 -4.64 3.53
N ASN A 163 9.93 -5.20 2.67
CA ASN A 163 9.14 -6.38 2.98
C ASN A 163 9.02 -7.33 1.78
N VAL A 164 8.56 -8.55 2.04
CA VAL A 164 8.40 -9.58 1.00
C VAL A 164 7.37 -9.17 -0.06
N PHE A 165 6.33 -8.41 0.30
CA PHE A 165 5.31 -7.96 -0.65
C PHE A 165 5.82 -6.89 -1.60
N GLU A 166 6.74 -6.04 -1.17
CA GLU A 166 7.45 -5.09 -2.04
C GLU A 166 8.30 -5.85 -3.08
N LEU A 167 9.00 -6.90 -2.66
CA LEU A 167 9.75 -7.76 -3.57
C LEU A 167 8.82 -8.46 -4.57
N LEU A 168 7.69 -9.01 -4.11
CA LEU A 168 6.65 -9.59 -4.96
C LEU A 168 6.06 -8.56 -5.92
N TYR A 169 5.89 -7.30 -5.48
CA TYR A 169 5.41 -6.21 -6.31
C TYR A 169 6.40 -5.86 -7.42
N ILE A 170 7.70 -5.79 -7.13
CA ILE A 170 8.76 -5.61 -8.14
C ILE A 170 8.69 -6.72 -9.22
N PHE A 171 8.57 -7.98 -8.80
CA PHE A 171 8.42 -9.09 -9.75
C PHE A 171 7.09 -9.04 -10.52
N SER A 172 6.01 -8.61 -9.88
CA SER A 172 4.70 -8.44 -10.51
C SER A 172 4.72 -7.33 -11.57
N LEU A 173 5.35 -6.19 -11.28
CA LEU A 173 5.60 -5.14 -12.26
C LEU A 173 6.40 -5.68 -13.45
N ALA A 174 7.51 -6.39 -13.19
CA ALA A 174 8.34 -6.98 -14.24
C ALA A 174 7.55 -7.96 -15.13
N PHE A 175 6.72 -8.78 -14.51
CA PHE A 175 5.83 -9.72 -15.19
C PHE A 175 4.86 -8.97 -16.11
N TRP A 176 4.19 -7.93 -15.61
CA TRP A 176 3.24 -7.17 -16.41
C TRP A 176 3.93 -6.36 -17.51
N VAL A 177 5.09 -5.76 -17.26
CA VAL A 177 5.92 -5.12 -18.31
C VAL A 177 6.25 -6.12 -19.44
N TYR A 178 6.59 -7.37 -19.09
CA TYR A 178 6.77 -8.43 -20.08
C TYR A 178 5.49 -8.73 -20.87
N GLN A 179 4.35 -8.88 -20.18
CA GLN A 179 3.07 -9.13 -20.86
C GLN A 179 2.65 -7.98 -21.79
N PHE A 180 3.07 -6.75 -21.52
CA PHE A 180 2.73 -5.55 -22.30
C PHE A 180 3.75 -5.20 -23.39
N GLY A 181 4.80 -6.01 -23.60
CA GLY A 181 5.62 -5.91 -24.80
C GLY A 181 7.13 -5.98 -24.61
N ALA A 182 7.65 -6.16 -23.39
CA ALA A 182 9.09 -6.41 -23.24
C ALA A 182 9.49 -7.75 -23.86
N LYS A 183 10.71 -7.82 -24.41
CA LYS A 183 11.22 -8.99 -25.15
C LYS A 183 11.33 -10.26 -24.28
N SER A 184 11.55 -10.10 -22.98
CA SER A 184 11.60 -11.18 -22.00
C SER A 184 11.25 -10.66 -20.60
N PHE A 185 10.95 -11.56 -19.67
CA PHE A 185 10.77 -11.23 -18.27
C PHE A 185 12.00 -10.51 -17.68
N GLU A 186 13.20 -11.00 -18.00
CA GLU A 186 14.45 -10.38 -17.56
C GLU A 186 14.58 -8.92 -18.02
N LYS A 187 14.18 -8.61 -19.27
CA LYS A 187 14.15 -7.22 -19.76
C LYS A 187 13.12 -6.38 -19.03
N GLY A 188 11.95 -6.94 -18.73
CA GLY A 188 10.95 -6.27 -17.88
C GLY A 188 11.47 -6.01 -16.46
N LEU A 189 12.17 -6.98 -15.87
CA LEU A 189 12.77 -6.87 -14.55
C LEU A 189 13.87 -5.81 -14.53
N ASN A 190 14.78 -5.81 -15.50
CA ASN A 190 15.83 -4.80 -15.60
C ASN A 190 15.24 -3.38 -15.75
N LEU A 191 14.16 -3.23 -16.53
CA LEU A 191 13.43 -1.97 -16.63
C LEU A 191 12.91 -1.54 -15.26
N VAL A 192 12.21 -2.42 -14.53
CA VAL A 192 11.65 -2.09 -13.21
C VAL A 192 12.75 -1.77 -12.19
N LEU A 193 13.81 -2.58 -12.12
CA LEU A 193 14.95 -2.38 -11.22
C LEU A 193 15.70 -1.07 -11.51
N SER A 194 15.76 -0.65 -12.77
CA SER A 194 16.44 0.59 -13.17
C SER A 194 15.58 1.86 -13.02
N SER A 195 14.28 1.72 -12.79
CA SER A 195 13.34 2.85 -12.78
C SER A 195 12.55 2.97 -11.48
N TYR A 196 11.74 1.95 -11.16
CA TYR A 196 10.90 1.93 -9.97
C TYR A 196 11.72 1.85 -8.68
N VAL A 197 12.74 0.99 -8.61
CA VAL A 197 13.51 0.80 -7.37
C VAL A 197 14.28 2.06 -6.94
N PRO A 198 14.99 2.78 -7.84
CA PRO A 198 15.59 4.08 -7.50
C PRO A 198 14.55 5.12 -7.07
N ALA A 199 13.39 5.15 -7.72
CA ALA A 199 12.32 6.06 -7.34
C ALA A 199 11.74 5.73 -5.95
N LEU A 200 11.57 4.45 -5.63
CA LEU A 200 11.18 3.98 -4.30
C LEU A 200 12.22 4.39 -3.25
N PHE A 201 13.51 4.25 -3.56
CA PHE A 201 14.57 4.70 -2.65
C PHE A 201 14.50 6.20 -2.37
N ILE A 202 14.33 7.03 -3.41
CA ILE A 202 14.15 8.49 -3.28
C ILE A 202 12.92 8.79 -2.42
N TRP A 203 11.81 8.09 -2.67
CA TRP A 203 10.58 8.24 -1.89
C TRP A 203 10.78 7.90 -0.41
N VAL A 204 11.47 6.80 -0.10
CA VAL A 204 11.80 6.42 1.28
C VAL A 204 12.63 7.50 1.97
N VAL A 205 13.68 8.00 1.32
CA VAL A 205 14.52 9.08 1.87
C VAL A 205 13.70 10.35 2.11
N LEU A 206 12.81 10.70 1.18
CA LEU A 206 11.93 11.85 1.33
C LEU A 206 10.98 11.69 2.53
N VAL A 207 10.36 10.53 2.71
CA VAL A 207 9.49 10.27 3.88
C VAL A 207 10.28 10.27 5.18
N MET A 208 11.50 9.73 5.20
CA MET A 208 12.38 9.85 6.37
C MET A 208 12.66 11.31 6.74
N PHE A 209 12.94 12.15 5.74
CA PHE A 209 13.21 13.58 5.96
C PHE A 209 11.97 14.33 6.46
N VAL A 210 10.78 14.05 5.90
CA VAL A 210 9.52 14.65 6.35
C VAL A 210 9.18 14.20 7.77
N THR A 211 9.45 12.95 8.13
CA THR A 211 9.17 12.41 9.47
C THR A 211 10.00 13.10 10.58
N LEU A 212 11.14 13.71 10.25
CA LEU A 212 11.99 14.41 11.23
C LEU A 212 11.61 15.86 11.51
N ASN A 213 10.90 16.50 10.58
CA ASN A 213 10.66 17.95 10.60
C ASN A 213 9.19 18.25 10.81
#